data_AF-A0AAW5AKS2-F1
#
_entry.id   AF-A0AAW5AKS2-F1
#
_cell.length_a   1.000
_cell.length_b   1.000
_cell.length_c   1.000
_cell.angle_alpha   90.00
_cell.angle_beta   90.00
_cell.angle_gamma   90.00
#
_symmetry.space_group_name_H-M   'P 1'
#
loop_
_entity.id
_entity.type
_entity.pdbx_description
1 polymer ?
#
loop_
_entity_poly.entity_id
_entity_poly.type
_entity_poly.pdbx_seq_one_letter_code
_entity_poly.pdbx_strand_id
1 'polypeptide(L)'
;MQTLHNQMIAMRDGIHLATDIYLPAGGEGPYPVVIERTPYDKCKPSRSEKQLDGQHISREQMAARFTARGFVAIFQDCRGRYASEGVFTKYTAEGEDGFDTLAWIVRQPWCNGKIGSMGLSYAAHTQLAMACLHPPGLGSMVLDSGGFANAYQCGIRQGGAFELKQATWAVRQAKESPAALADPQVRQALEDEDIHEWFRRMPWQAGRSPLRHVPEYEAYLLEQWAQGSFGPYWQKSGIYAEGHYGDLPDIPVLFMSSWYDAYVSSTLANYTAFNRDRSAPQQLIMGPWLHGDRNISHSGDVEFGAQAAFDGQVAQDWLSCRLQWFEQSLKPGTPPPQAGVKVFLMGGGSGTPDENGRLQHGGRWLQGEQWPLPGTQSLTLYLDAQRQLTEVAPSAEESVLGYYADPANPVPTVGGALTSGAPIFVGGAFDQRERADFFGSRGDNRPLSERDDVLSFQTAPLAEDLVVAGPVQIELWIDSDAPDTDFTAKLVDVYPPSTAYPEGFAMNITDGIRRCRYRDDWEQPKPLAPGERVKLTIEPFATCNLFKQGHRLRLDISSSNFPRFDVNPNSGEAEGQARHPRIAHNRLHLSRDAASCLILTTLPNG
;
A
#
# COMPACT_ATOMS: atom_id res chain seq x y z
N MET A 1 -10.36 -32.63 -15.61
CA MET A 1 -10.75 -31.20 -15.68
C MET A 1 -10.93 -30.87 -17.15
N GLN A 2 -12.02 -30.22 -17.52
CA GLN A 2 -12.22 -29.66 -18.86
C GLN A 2 -11.79 -28.18 -18.83
N THR A 3 -11.12 -27.72 -19.87
CA THR A 3 -10.68 -26.31 -19.97
C THR A 3 -11.28 -25.67 -21.22
N LEU A 4 -11.85 -24.47 -21.05
CA LEU A 4 -12.29 -23.60 -22.13
C LEU A 4 -11.36 -22.39 -22.16
N HIS A 5 -10.47 -22.35 -23.14
CA HIS A 5 -9.52 -21.24 -23.30
C HIS A 5 -10.13 -20.08 -24.06
N ASN A 6 -9.72 -18.85 -23.72
CA ASN A 6 -10.06 -17.61 -24.41
C ASN A 6 -11.56 -17.50 -24.76
N GLN A 7 -12.42 -17.83 -23.81
CA GLN A 7 -13.83 -17.52 -23.92
C GLN A 7 -13.98 -16.00 -23.87
N MET A 8 -14.46 -15.43 -24.97
CA MET A 8 -14.60 -13.98 -25.15
C MET A 8 -15.95 -13.54 -24.55
N ILE A 9 -15.90 -12.97 -23.34
CA ILE A 9 -17.09 -12.51 -22.62
C ILE A 9 -17.40 -11.07 -23.04
N ALA A 10 -18.59 -10.83 -23.59
CA ALA A 10 -19.02 -9.49 -24.00
C ALA A 10 -19.42 -8.63 -22.78
N MET A 11 -18.83 -7.44 -22.68
CA MET A 11 -19.21 -6.39 -21.73
C MET A 11 -20.39 -5.57 -22.27
N ARG A 12 -20.97 -4.70 -21.43
CA ARG A 12 -22.11 -3.84 -21.78
C ARG A 12 -21.89 -2.93 -22.99
N ASP A 13 -20.64 -2.60 -23.30
CA ASP A 13 -20.24 -1.73 -24.41
C ASP A 13 -19.78 -2.50 -25.65
N GLY A 14 -19.92 -3.83 -25.65
CA GLY A 14 -19.59 -4.70 -26.78
C GLY A 14 -18.12 -5.11 -26.88
N ILE A 15 -17.25 -4.64 -25.97
CA ILE A 15 -15.87 -5.12 -25.85
C ILE A 15 -15.86 -6.51 -25.23
N HIS A 16 -14.97 -7.38 -25.72
CA HIS A 16 -14.85 -8.75 -25.21
C HIS A 16 -13.61 -8.95 -24.34
N LEU A 17 -13.80 -9.53 -23.16
CA LEU A 17 -12.72 -9.89 -22.25
C LEU A 17 -12.38 -11.39 -22.35
N ALA A 18 -11.11 -11.69 -22.60
CA ALA A 18 -10.62 -13.05 -22.73
C ALA A 18 -10.56 -13.75 -21.37
N THR A 19 -11.18 -14.94 -21.31
CA THR A 19 -11.38 -15.66 -20.06
C THR A 19 -11.05 -17.15 -20.23
N ASP A 20 -10.21 -17.69 -19.34
CA ASP A 20 -9.97 -19.13 -19.25
C ASP A 20 -10.84 -19.73 -18.13
N ILE A 21 -11.56 -20.80 -18.46
CA ILE A 21 -12.54 -21.45 -17.57
C ILE A 21 -12.15 -22.91 -17.38
N TYR A 22 -11.99 -23.32 -16.13
CA TYR A 22 -11.57 -24.67 -15.74
C TYR A 22 -12.69 -25.35 -14.95
N LEU A 23 -13.24 -26.43 -15.52
CA LEU A 23 -14.42 -27.14 -15.02
C LEU A 23 -14.03 -28.46 -14.31
N PRO A 24 -14.71 -28.83 -13.21
CA PRO A 24 -14.57 -30.15 -12.57
C PRO A 24 -14.73 -31.32 -13.55
N ALA A 25 -14.05 -32.44 -13.29
CA ALA A 25 -14.16 -33.64 -14.11
C ALA A 25 -15.46 -34.41 -13.80
N GLY A 26 -16.18 -34.88 -14.83
CA GLY A 26 -17.18 -35.95 -14.70
C GLY A 26 -18.55 -35.55 -14.14
N GLY A 27 -18.91 -34.27 -14.08
CA GLY A 27 -20.25 -33.83 -13.73
C GLY A 27 -20.70 -32.60 -14.52
N GLU A 28 -22.01 -32.45 -14.70
CA GLU A 28 -22.63 -31.37 -15.48
C GLU A 28 -22.86 -30.09 -14.65
N GLY A 29 -22.46 -30.09 -13.37
CA GLY A 29 -22.74 -29.02 -12.41
C GLY A 29 -24.15 -29.11 -11.80
N PRO A 30 -24.65 -28.02 -11.20
CA PRO A 30 -24.01 -26.71 -11.09
C PRO A 30 -23.01 -26.63 -9.92
N TYR A 31 -21.94 -25.83 -10.07
CA TYR A 31 -20.83 -25.68 -9.13
C TYR A 31 -20.65 -24.23 -8.66
N PRO A 32 -20.11 -24.00 -7.45
CA PRO A 32 -19.60 -22.68 -7.08
C PRO A 32 -18.38 -22.30 -7.93
N VAL A 33 -18.18 -21.01 -8.13
CA VAL A 33 -17.14 -20.45 -9.00
C VAL A 33 -16.13 -19.67 -8.17
N VAL A 34 -14.86 -19.73 -8.52
CA VAL A 34 -13.83 -18.82 -8.02
C VAL A 34 -13.20 -18.09 -9.21
N ILE A 35 -13.15 -16.76 -9.16
CA ILE A 35 -12.62 -15.92 -10.23
C ILE A 35 -11.50 -15.01 -9.75
N GLU A 36 -10.50 -14.81 -10.61
CA GLU A 36 -9.53 -13.72 -10.53
C GLU A 36 -9.52 -12.94 -11.85
N ARG A 37 -9.71 -11.61 -11.76
CA ARG A 37 -9.53 -10.66 -12.87
C ARG A 37 -8.17 -9.98 -12.71
N THR A 38 -7.30 -10.08 -13.71
CA THR A 38 -5.89 -9.63 -13.60
C THR A 38 -5.44 -8.83 -14.83
N PRO A 39 -4.62 -7.76 -14.65
CA PRO A 39 -3.98 -7.06 -15.75
C PRO A 39 -2.58 -7.63 -16.07
N TYR A 40 -2.24 -8.81 -15.55
CA TYR A 40 -0.89 -9.40 -15.54
C TYR A 40 -0.79 -10.75 -16.28
N ASP A 41 -1.61 -10.96 -17.31
CA ASP A 41 -1.73 -12.18 -18.11
C ASP A 41 -2.41 -13.29 -17.30
N LYS A 42 -3.64 -13.62 -17.68
CA LYS A 42 -4.43 -14.68 -17.05
C LYS A 42 -3.74 -16.04 -17.09
N CYS A 43 -2.80 -16.27 -18.02
CA CYS A 43 -2.04 -17.50 -18.14
C CYS A 43 -0.81 -17.54 -17.21
N LYS A 44 -0.32 -16.40 -16.73
CA LYS A 44 0.87 -16.33 -15.87
C LYS A 44 0.51 -16.54 -14.39
N PRO A 45 1.38 -17.21 -13.61
CA PRO A 45 1.21 -17.30 -12.16
C PRO A 45 1.24 -15.89 -11.54
N SER A 46 0.38 -15.65 -10.56
CA SER A 46 0.46 -14.40 -9.78
C SER A 46 1.78 -14.38 -8.98
N ARG A 47 2.39 -13.19 -8.84
CA ARG A 47 3.69 -13.04 -8.14
C ARG A 47 3.69 -13.59 -6.72
N SER A 48 2.52 -13.63 -6.09
CA SER A 48 2.37 -14.07 -4.71
C SER A 48 2.03 -15.56 -4.61
N GLU A 49 1.87 -16.28 -5.72
CA GLU A 49 1.61 -17.73 -5.72
C GLU A 49 2.90 -18.54 -5.58
N LYS A 50 3.70 -18.18 -4.58
CA LYS A 50 4.98 -18.83 -4.25
C LYS A 50 4.85 -19.62 -2.96
N GLN A 51 5.30 -20.86 -3.00
CA GLN A 51 5.47 -21.69 -1.81
C GLN A 51 6.69 -21.25 -1.01
N LEU A 52 6.84 -21.78 0.21
CA LEU A 52 7.98 -21.48 1.10
C LEU A 52 9.34 -21.80 0.47
N ASP A 53 9.41 -22.79 -0.43
CA ASP A 53 10.64 -23.14 -1.18
C ASP A 53 10.91 -22.22 -2.39
N GLY A 54 10.06 -21.22 -2.62
CA GLY A 54 10.15 -20.25 -3.71
C GLY A 54 9.53 -20.70 -5.03
N GLN A 55 9.00 -21.93 -5.12
CA GLN A 55 8.36 -22.41 -6.34
C GLN A 55 7.01 -21.73 -6.59
N HIS A 56 6.78 -21.33 -7.84
CA HIS A 56 5.50 -20.77 -8.26
C HIS A 56 4.48 -21.86 -8.56
N ILE A 57 3.23 -21.59 -8.20
CA ILE A 57 2.07 -22.41 -8.59
C ILE A 57 1.52 -21.86 -9.91
N SER A 58 1.53 -22.68 -10.97
CA SER A 58 0.93 -22.31 -12.26
C SER A 58 -0.59 -22.14 -12.16
N ARG A 59 -1.19 -21.46 -13.13
CA ARG A 59 -2.65 -21.28 -13.21
C ARG A 59 -3.38 -22.61 -13.34
N GLU A 60 -2.82 -23.55 -14.10
CA GLU A 60 -3.34 -24.91 -14.25
C GLU A 60 -3.24 -25.70 -12.95
N GLN A 61 -2.13 -25.60 -12.22
CA GLN A 61 -1.98 -26.26 -10.91
C GLN A 61 -2.98 -25.72 -9.90
N MET A 62 -3.17 -24.39 -9.85
CA MET A 62 -4.18 -23.76 -9.02
C MET A 62 -5.59 -24.20 -9.41
N ALA A 63 -5.94 -24.13 -10.69
CA ALA A 63 -7.23 -24.57 -11.21
C ALA A 63 -7.50 -26.06 -10.93
N ALA A 64 -6.49 -26.92 -11.07
CA ALA A 64 -6.61 -28.34 -10.74
C ALA A 64 -6.97 -28.56 -9.26
N ARG A 65 -6.41 -27.76 -8.34
CA ARG A 65 -6.75 -27.83 -6.91
C ARG A 65 -8.18 -27.37 -6.62
N PHE A 66 -8.65 -26.31 -7.26
CA PHE A 66 -10.03 -25.84 -7.14
C PHE A 66 -11.03 -26.84 -7.75
N THR A 67 -10.76 -27.32 -8.95
CA THR A 67 -11.65 -28.25 -9.67
C THR A 67 -11.70 -29.63 -9.03
N ALA A 68 -10.61 -30.10 -8.42
CA ALA A 68 -10.60 -31.32 -7.61
C ALA A 68 -11.48 -31.19 -6.35
N ARG A 69 -11.74 -29.97 -5.89
CA ARG A 69 -12.70 -29.65 -4.83
C ARG A 69 -14.08 -29.28 -5.40
N GLY A 70 -14.36 -29.44 -6.68
CA GLY A 70 -15.68 -29.14 -7.24
C GLY A 70 -16.01 -27.65 -7.34
N PHE A 71 -15.00 -26.80 -7.51
CA PHE A 71 -15.20 -25.42 -7.96
C PHE A 71 -14.92 -25.30 -9.46
N VAL A 72 -15.58 -24.35 -10.13
CA VAL A 72 -15.07 -23.82 -11.40
C VAL A 72 -14.03 -22.74 -11.07
N ALA A 73 -12.85 -22.81 -11.69
CA ALA A 73 -11.83 -21.76 -11.57
C ALA A 73 -11.79 -20.92 -12.85
N ILE A 74 -11.75 -19.59 -12.70
CA ILE A 74 -11.76 -18.64 -13.81
C ILE A 74 -10.63 -17.63 -13.67
N PHE A 75 -9.89 -17.41 -14.76
CA PHE A 75 -8.91 -16.35 -14.87
C PHE A 75 -9.22 -15.48 -16.08
N GLN A 76 -9.33 -14.17 -15.87
CA GLN A 76 -9.72 -13.21 -16.90
C GLN A 76 -8.69 -12.10 -17.04
N ASP A 77 -8.34 -11.77 -18.28
CA ASP A 77 -7.55 -10.59 -18.61
C ASP A 77 -8.41 -9.33 -18.52
N CYS A 78 -7.94 -8.31 -17.80
CA CYS A 78 -8.62 -7.01 -17.75
C CYS A 78 -8.66 -6.33 -19.14
N ARG A 79 -9.56 -5.38 -19.34
CA ARG A 79 -9.73 -4.62 -20.59
C ARG A 79 -8.42 -4.04 -21.11
N GLY A 80 -8.17 -4.19 -22.41
CA GLY A 80 -6.97 -3.70 -23.09
C GLY A 80 -5.67 -4.39 -22.66
N ARG A 81 -5.76 -5.56 -22.01
CA ARG A 81 -4.59 -6.36 -21.60
C ARG A 81 -4.61 -7.71 -22.30
N TYR A 82 -3.45 -8.12 -22.81
CA TYR A 82 -3.21 -9.43 -23.41
C TYR A 82 -4.27 -9.83 -24.44
N ALA A 83 -5.05 -10.87 -24.18
CA ALA A 83 -6.05 -11.37 -25.12
C ALA A 83 -7.39 -10.61 -25.08
N SER A 84 -7.60 -9.73 -24.09
CA SER A 84 -8.80 -8.91 -23.99
C SER A 84 -8.76 -7.71 -24.93
N GLU A 85 -9.91 -7.41 -25.53
CA GLU A 85 -10.12 -6.25 -26.39
C GLU A 85 -10.15 -4.93 -25.58
N GLY A 86 -10.24 -3.80 -26.28
CA GLY A 86 -10.38 -2.46 -25.70
C GLY A 86 -9.04 -1.76 -25.44
N VAL A 87 -9.11 -0.63 -24.73
CA VAL A 87 -7.96 0.21 -24.37
C VAL A 87 -7.75 0.16 -22.87
N PHE A 88 -6.50 -0.01 -22.44
CA PHE A 88 -6.17 -0.07 -21.03
C PHE A 88 -6.16 1.34 -20.41
N THR A 89 -6.91 1.52 -19.32
CA THR A 89 -6.78 2.67 -18.42
C THR A 89 -6.74 2.12 -17.00
N LYS A 90 -5.76 2.56 -16.21
CA LYS A 90 -5.50 1.96 -14.91
C LYS A 90 -6.68 2.23 -13.94
N TYR A 91 -7.30 1.15 -13.45
CA TYR A 91 -8.33 1.05 -12.41
C TYR A 91 -9.77 1.47 -12.75
N THR A 92 -9.99 2.36 -13.72
CA THR A 92 -11.27 3.09 -13.78
C THR A 92 -12.44 2.36 -14.44
N ALA A 93 -12.21 1.22 -15.10
CA ALA A 93 -13.27 0.42 -15.73
C ALA A 93 -13.56 -0.90 -14.99
N GLU A 94 -12.85 -1.17 -13.89
CA GLU A 94 -12.79 -2.50 -13.30
C GLU A 94 -14.07 -2.92 -12.58
N GLY A 95 -14.83 -1.96 -12.06
CA GLY A 95 -16.09 -2.23 -11.38
C GLY A 95 -17.14 -2.76 -12.36
N GLU A 96 -17.36 -2.01 -13.44
CA GLU A 96 -18.37 -2.29 -14.47
C GLU A 96 -18.06 -3.57 -15.23
N ASP A 97 -16.80 -3.76 -15.64
CA ASP A 97 -16.37 -4.98 -16.34
C ASP A 97 -16.45 -6.21 -15.42
N GLY A 98 -16.16 -6.05 -14.13
CA GLY A 98 -16.32 -7.12 -13.14
C GLY A 98 -17.79 -7.48 -12.91
N PHE A 99 -18.68 -6.48 -12.85
CA PHE A 99 -20.13 -6.70 -12.77
C PHE A 99 -20.66 -7.49 -13.96
N ASP A 100 -20.31 -7.08 -15.19
CA ASP A 100 -20.76 -7.73 -16.42
C ASP A 100 -20.25 -9.17 -16.52
N THR A 101 -19.00 -9.39 -16.11
CA THR A 101 -18.40 -10.73 -16.03
C THR A 101 -19.17 -11.64 -15.08
N LEU A 102 -19.47 -11.17 -13.86
CA LEU A 102 -20.24 -11.97 -12.89
C LEU A 102 -21.68 -12.22 -13.37
N ALA A 103 -22.32 -11.23 -13.98
CA ALA A 103 -23.64 -11.37 -14.60
C ALA A 103 -23.67 -12.40 -15.74
N TRP A 104 -22.58 -12.52 -16.49
CA TRP A 104 -22.42 -13.58 -17.49
C TRP A 104 -22.21 -14.95 -16.83
N ILE A 105 -21.36 -15.05 -15.80
CA ILE A 105 -21.03 -16.31 -15.11
C ILE A 105 -22.28 -16.95 -14.49
N VAL A 106 -23.11 -16.18 -13.79
CA VAL A 106 -24.32 -16.73 -13.13
C VAL A 106 -25.36 -17.30 -14.10
N ARG A 107 -25.28 -16.97 -15.40
CA ARG A 107 -26.17 -17.50 -16.44
C ARG A 107 -25.67 -18.81 -17.05
N GLN A 108 -24.46 -19.24 -16.71
CA GLN A 108 -23.88 -20.44 -17.28
C GLN A 108 -24.48 -21.68 -16.61
N PRO A 109 -24.77 -22.76 -17.36
CA PRO A 109 -25.44 -23.95 -16.82
C PRO A 109 -24.62 -24.67 -15.75
N TRP A 110 -23.31 -24.50 -15.77
CA TRP A 110 -22.38 -25.08 -14.80
C TRP A 110 -22.23 -24.25 -13.52
N CYS A 111 -22.82 -23.04 -13.43
CA CYS A 111 -22.72 -22.18 -12.25
C CYS A 111 -23.93 -22.38 -11.32
N ASN A 112 -23.71 -22.52 -10.01
CA ASN A 112 -24.79 -22.63 -9.01
C ASN A 112 -25.27 -21.27 -8.46
N GLY A 113 -24.84 -20.17 -9.07
CA GLY A 113 -25.15 -18.82 -8.63
C GLY A 113 -24.31 -18.29 -7.45
N LYS A 114 -23.28 -19.03 -6.99
CA LYS A 114 -22.35 -18.59 -5.94
C LYS A 114 -20.94 -18.41 -6.49
N ILE A 115 -20.40 -17.20 -6.35
CA ILE A 115 -19.10 -16.79 -6.89
C ILE A 115 -18.24 -16.25 -5.75
N GLY A 116 -17.05 -16.80 -5.60
CA GLY A 116 -15.95 -16.23 -4.83
C GLY A 116 -15.00 -15.45 -5.73
N SER A 117 -14.46 -14.34 -5.26
CA SER A 117 -13.37 -13.67 -5.98
C SER A 117 -12.08 -13.68 -5.17
N MET A 118 -10.95 -13.71 -5.86
CA MET A 118 -9.63 -13.63 -5.25
C MET A 118 -8.64 -12.87 -6.13
N GLY A 119 -7.51 -12.48 -5.56
CA GLY A 119 -6.45 -11.80 -6.29
C GLY A 119 -5.58 -10.93 -5.39
N LEU A 120 -4.36 -10.67 -5.87
CA LEU A 120 -3.37 -9.80 -5.24
C LEU A 120 -3.38 -8.42 -5.89
N SER A 121 -3.19 -7.35 -5.10
CA SER A 121 -2.85 -6.01 -5.62
C SER A 121 -3.93 -5.45 -6.54
N TYR A 122 -3.59 -5.21 -7.81
CA TYR A 122 -4.55 -4.87 -8.85
C TYR A 122 -5.71 -5.86 -8.91
N ALA A 123 -5.45 -7.17 -8.84
CA ALA A 123 -6.52 -8.17 -8.82
C ALA A 123 -7.33 -8.16 -7.51
N ALA A 124 -6.87 -7.48 -6.44
CA ALA A 124 -7.71 -7.16 -5.28
C ALA A 124 -8.50 -5.87 -5.49
N HIS A 125 -7.93 -4.87 -6.17
CA HIS A 125 -8.66 -3.66 -6.56
C HIS A 125 -9.84 -3.98 -7.48
N THR A 126 -9.69 -4.89 -8.45
CA THR A 126 -10.80 -5.33 -9.31
C THR A 126 -11.95 -5.94 -8.52
N GLN A 127 -11.65 -6.71 -7.47
CA GLN A 127 -12.66 -7.34 -6.64
C GLN A 127 -13.48 -6.34 -5.84
N LEU A 128 -12.83 -5.39 -5.17
CA LEU A 128 -13.55 -4.40 -4.38
C LEU A 128 -14.32 -3.44 -5.29
N ALA A 129 -13.71 -3.02 -6.41
CA ALA A 129 -14.38 -2.18 -7.41
C ALA A 129 -15.69 -2.81 -7.91
N MET A 130 -15.67 -4.11 -8.25
CA MET A 130 -16.90 -4.78 -8.69
C MET A 130 -17.88 -4.96 -7.53
N ALA A 131 -17.41 -5.26 -6.30
CA ALA A 131 -18.28 -5.43 -5.13
C ALA A 131 -19.07 -4.16 -4.78
N CYS A 132 -18.50 -2.97 -5.01
CA CYS A 132 -19.18 -1.68 -4.87
C CYS A 132 -20.41 -1.52 -5.80
N LEU A 133 -20.54 -2.35 -6.84
CA LEU A 133 -21.69 -2.36 -7.74
C LEU A 133 -22.69 -3.49 -7.41
N HIS A 134 -22.51 -4.18 -6.28
CA HIS A 134 -23.35 -5.30 -5.84
C HIS A 134 -23.65 -6.34 -6.96
N PRO A 135 -22.61 -6.98 -7.51
CA PRO A 135 -22.76 -7.81 -8.69
C PRO A 135 -23.45 -9.14 -8.36
N PRO A 136 -24.21 -9.73 -9.31
CA PRO A 136 -24.97 -10.93 -9.04
C PRO A 136 -24.07 -12.12 -8.71
N GLY A 137 -24.47 -12.89 -7.70
CA GLY A 137 -23.83 -14.14 -7.31
C GLY A 137 -22.54 -13.99 -6.48
N LEU A 138 -21.99 -12.78 -6.31
CA LEU A 138 -20.83 -12.57 -5.44
C LEU A 138 -21.20 -12.95 -3.99
N GLY A 139 -20.54 -13.99 -3.48
CA GLY A 139 -20.86 -14.61 -2.19
C GLY A 139 -19.68 -14.71 -1.23
N SER A 140 -18.45 -14.44 -1.68
CA SER A 140 -17.26 -14.38 -0.82
C SER A 140 -16.09 -13.70 -1.54
N MET A 141 -15.14 -13.16 -0.79
CA MET A 141 -13.93 -12.54 -1.34
C MET A 141 -12.67 -12.92 -0.56
N VAL A 142 -11.53 -12.94 -1.26
CA VAL A 142 -10.19 -12.95 -0.66
C VAL A 142 -9.38 -11.80 -1.25
N LEU A 143 -9.21 -10.74 -0.46
CA LEU A 143 -8.46 -9.55 -0.82
C LEU A 143 -7.03 -9.67 -0.29
N ASP A 144 -6.06 -9.77 -1.19
CA ASP A 144 -4.63 -9.82 -0.85
C ASP A 144 -3.93 -8.52 -1.26
N SER A 145 -3.48 -7.74 -0.28
CA SER A 145 -2.67 -6.53 -0.41
C SER A 145 -3.25 -5.57 -1.46
N GLY A 146 -4.52 -5.18 -1.30
CA GLY A 146 -5.23 -4.28 -2.23
C GLY A 146 -6.71 -4.12 -1.89
N GLY A 147 -7.51 -3.74 -2.89
CA GLY A 147 -8.88 -3.23 -2.69
C GLY A 147 -8.85 -1.77 -2.26
N PHE A 148 -9.06 -0.82 -3.18
CA PHE A 148 -8.95 0.60 -2.83
C PHE A 148 -10.13 1.05 -1.97
N ALA A 149 -9.87 1.35 -0.69
CA ALA A 149 -10.83 2.09 0.12
C ALA A 149 -11.01 3.50 -0.47
N ASN A 150 -9.89 4.21 -0.62
CA ASN A 150 -9.81 5.54 -1.22
C ASN A 150 -8.40 5.75 -1.80
N ALA A 151 -8.26 5.66 -3.12
CA ALA A 151 -6.97 5.74 -3.79
C ALA A 151 -6.31 7.13 -3.68
N TYR A 152 -7.09 8.16 -3.32
CA TYR A 152 -6.59 9.51 -3.05
C TYR A 152 -5.85 9.61 -1.69
N GLN A 153 -6.24 8.77 -0.73
CA GLN A 153 -5.62 8.71 0.60
C GLN A 153 -4.56 7.62 0.71
N CYS A 154 -4.69 6.55 -0.08
CA CYS A 154 -3.80 5.39 -0.01
C CYS A 154 -3.65 4.73 -1.39
N GLY A 155 -2.45 4.81 -1.97
CA GLY A 155 -2.00 3.93 -3.04
C GLY A 155 -1.80 4.60 -4.40
N ILE A 156 -2.58 5.62 -4.77
CA ILE A 156 -2.24 6.51 -5.90
C ILE A 156 -1.71 7.84 -5.38
N ARG A 157 -2.37 8.37 -4.34
CA ARG A 157 -1.92 9.50 -3.55
C ARG A 157 -1.91 9.12 -2.07
N GLN A 158 -1.19 9.90 -1.28
CA GLN A 158 -1.26 9.91 0.18
C GLN A 158 -1.12 11.34 0.65
N GLY A 159 -2.01 11.80 1.53
CA GLY A 159 -1.95 13.16 2.07
C GLY A 159 -1.95 14.28 1.02
N GLY A 160 -2.53 14.03 -0.16
CA GLY A 160 -2.55 14.93 -1.31
C GLY A 160 -1.34 14.85 -2.26
N ALA A 161 -0.24 14.23 -1.83
CA ALA A 161 0.95 14.03 -2.66
C ALA A 161 0.80 12.79 -3.56
N PHE A 162 1.40 12.83 -4.75
CA PHE A 162 1.30 11.75 -5.74
C PHE A 162 2.38 10.69 -5.51
N GLU A 163 2.01 9.41 -5.46
CA GLU A 163 2.98 8.33 -5.30
C GLU A 163 3.65 8.00 -6.64
N LEU A 164 4.97 8.22 -6.77
CA LEU A 164 5.65 8.04 -8.07
C LEU A 164 5.81 6.57 -8.50
N LYS A 165 5.44 5.61 -7.64
CA LYS A 165 5.36 4.18 -8.02
C LYS A 165 4.39 3.94 -9.18
N GLN A 166 3.47 4.87 -9.43
CA GLN A 166 2.58 4.80 -10.60
C GLN A 166 3.37 4.81 -11.91
N ALA A 167 4.48 5.56 -11.95
CA ALA A 167 5.31 5.70 -13.14
C ALA A 167 6.19 4.48 -13.40
N THR A 168 6.83 3.93 -12.36
CA THR A 168 7.61 2.67 -12.45
C THR A 168 6.71 1.49 -12.84
N TRP A 169 5.49 1.43 -12.29
CA TRP A 169 4.49 0.46 -12.72
C TRP A 169 4.10 0.67 -14.20
N ALA A 170 3.85 1.91 -14.61
CA ALA A 170 3.46 2.22 -15.99
C ALA A 170 4.55 1.80 -16.99
N VAL A 171 5.82 2.13 -16.72
CA VAL A 171 6.95 1.74 -17.59
C VAL A 171 7.07 0.23 -17.69
N ARG A 172 6.96 -0.50 -16.57
CA ARG A 172 7.01 -1.97 -16.58
C ARG A 172 5.86 -2.56 -17.40
N GLN A 173 4.64 -2.07 -17.22
CA GLN A 173 3.47 -2.65 -17.90
C GLN A 173 3.32 -2.20 -19.35
N ALA A 174 3.87 -1.05 -19.73
CA ALA A 174 3.93 -0.61 -21.13
C ALA A 174 4.76 -1.59 -21.98
N LYS A 175 5.82 -2.17 -21.43
CA LYS A 175 6.64 -3.22 -22.09
C LYS A 175 5.86 -4.52 -22.33
N GLU A 176 4.79 -4.73 -21.56
CA GLU A 176 3.88 -5.88 -21.65
C GLU A 176 2.52 -5.43 -22.22
N SER A 177 2.45 -4.29 -22.92
CA SER A 177 1.23 -3.81 -23.60
C SER A 177 0.99 -4.58 -24.89
N PRO A 178 -0.26 -4.68 -25.38
CA PRO A 178 -0.54 -5.24 -26.70
C PRO A 178 0.31 -4.59 -27.80
N ALA A 179 0.52 -3.27 -27.75
CA ALA A 179 1.37 -2.55 -28.69
C ALA A 179 2.83 -3.03 -28.67
N ALA A 180 3.44 -3.11 -27.48
CA ALA A 180 4.82 -3.57 -27.34
C ALA A 180 5.00 -5.08 -27.65
N LEU A 181 3.97 -5.90 -27.41
CA LEU A 181 4.00 -7.33 -27.74
C LEU A 181 3.83 -7.56 -29.25
N ALA A 182 3.09 -6.70 -29.94
CA ALA A 182 2.87 -6.79 -31.38
C ALA A 182 4.03 -6.21 -32.22
N ASP A 183 4.74 -5.22 -31.70
CA ASP A 183 5.83 -4.53 -32.40
C ASP A 183 7.16 -4.55 -31.61
N PRO A 184 8.16 -5.33 -32.05
CA PRO A 184 9.50 -5.34 -31.45
C PRO A 184 10.18 -3.98 -31.40
N GLN A 185 9.87 -3.05 -32.32
CA GLN A 185 10.46 -1.71 -32.31
C GLN A 185 9.93 -0.86 -31.16
N VAL A 186 8.62 -0.94 -30.87
CA VAL A 186 8.02 -0.28 -29.69
C VAL A 186 8.61 -0.84 -28.41
N ARG A 187 8.77 -2.16 -28.32
CA ARG A 187 9.40 -2.80 -27.17
C ARG A 187 10.84 -2.34 -26.98
N GLN A 188 11.65 -2.37 -28.04
CA GLN A 188 13.04 -1.90 -27.97
C GLN A 188 13.10 -0.43 -27.57
N ALA A 189 12.24 0.41 -28.13
CA ALA A 189 12.19 1.83 -27.79
C ALA A 189 11.89 2.07 -26.30
N LEU A 190 11.02 1.26 -25.67
CA LEU A 190 10.78 1.29 -24.22
C LEU A 190 11.96 0.73 -23.39
N GLU A 191 12.71 -0.22 -23.94
CA GLU A 191 13.88 -0.81 -23.29
C GLU A 191 15.08 0.14 -23.31
N ASP A 192 15.20 0.98 -24.34
CA ASP A 192 16.25 1.99 -24.49
C ASP A 192 16.07 3.23 -23.59
N GLU A 193 14.88 3.42 -23.00
CA GLU A 193 14.64 4.56 -22.09
C GLU A 193 15.28 4.34 -20.71
N ASP A 194 15.99 5.35 -20.22
CA ASP A 194 16.50 5.35 -18.84
C ASP A 194 15.49 6.00 -17.88
N ILE A 195 14.81 5.15 -17.11
CA ILE A 195 13.85 5.57 -16.09
C ILE A 195 14.51 6.39 -14.96
N HIS A 196 15.80 6.19 -14.65
CA HIS A 196 16.50 6.99 -13.63
C HIS A 196 16.69 8.43 -14.09
N GLU A 197 17.12 8.63 -15.34
CA GLU A 197 17.22 9.96 -15.94
C GLU A 197 15.85 10.65 -16.02
N TRP A 198 14.78 9.90 -16.28
CA TRP A 198 13.43 10.45 -16.28
C TRP A 198 13.00 10.95 -14.89
N PHE A 199 13.27 10.19 -13.83
CA PHE A 199 12.98 10.62 -12.45
C PHE A 199 13.82 11.82 -12.00
N ARG A 200 14.99 12.08 -12.60
CA ARG A 200 15.80 13.29 -12.33
C ARG A 200 15.21 14.56 -12.98
N ARG A 201 14.26 14.43 -13.91
CA ARG A 201 13.74 15.52 -14.75
C ARG A 201 12.25 15.76 -14.52
N MET A 202 11.94 16.60 -13.55
CA MET A 202 10.57 16.98 -13.20
C MET A 202 10.27 18.45 -13.57
N PRO A 203 9.00 18.80 -13.88
CA PRO A 203 7.89 17.89 -14.06
C PRO A 203 7.94 17.15 -15.41
N TRP A 204 7.37 15.93 -15.46
CA TRP A 204 7.22 15.17 -16.69
C TRP A 204 6.21 15.82 -17.65
N GLN A 205 6.47 15.70 -18.95
CA GLN A 205 5.63 16.27 -20.01
C GLN A 205 5.27 15.20 -21.04
N ALA A 206 4.04 15.28 -21.54
CA ALA A 206 3.58 14.41 -22.62
C ALA A 206 4.49 14.50 -23.86
N GLY A 207 4.72 13.37 -24.51
CA GLY A 207 5.64 13.25 -25.65
C GLY A 207 7.13 13.32 -25.29
N ARG A 208 7.47 13.51 -24.00
CA ARG A 208 8.86 13.53 -23.49
C ARG A 208 9.13 12.45 -22.44
N SER A 209 8.12 11.66 -22.08
CA SER A 209 8.30 10.55 -21.15
C SER A 209 8.79 9.28 -21.89
N PRO A 210 9.35 8.30 -21.16
CA PRO A 210 9.56 6.94 -21.66
C PRO A 210 8.29 6.28 -22.23
N LEU A 211 7.12 6.70 -21.76
CA LEU A 211 5.83 6.12 -22.11
C LEU A 211 5.24 6.66 -23.42
N ARG A 212 5.88 7.65 -24.07
CA ARG A 212 5.41 8.23 -25.34
C ARG A 212 5.21 7.20 -26.46
N HIS A 213 5.88 6.05 -26.37
CA HIS A 213 5.77 4.95 -27.33
C HIS A 213 4.50 4.10 -27.13
N VAL A 214 3.83 4.25 -25.98
CA VAL A 214 2.56 3.59 -25.65
C VAL A 214 1.62 4.64 -25.02
N PRO A 215 1.01 5.51 -25.85
CA PRO A 215 0.38 6.76 -25.41
C PRO A 215 -0.69 6.61 -24.34
N GLU A 216 -1.42 5.49 -24.30
CA GLU A 216 -2.42 5.23 -23.26
C GLU A 216 -1.81 5.14 -21.85
N TYR A 217 -0.57 4.65 -21.72
CA TYR A 217 0.16 4.60 -20.45
C TYR A 217 0.67 5.98 -20.02
N GLU A 218 1.17 6.77 -20.98
CA GLU A 218 1.55 8.16 -20.71
C GLU A 218 0.32 8.98 -20.28
N ALA A 219 -0.79 8.82 -21.00
CA ALA A 219 -2.01 9.58 -20.78
C ALA A 219 -2.59 9.37 -19.37
N TYR A 220 -2.86 8.11 -18.97
CA TYR A 220 -3.45 7.89 -17.65
C TYR A 220 -2.50 8.29 -16.52
N LEU A 221 -1.18 8.13 -16.69
CA LEU A 221 -0.20 8.47 -15.65
C LEU A 221 -0.18 9.97 -15.41
N LEU A 222 -0.09 10.76 -16.48
CA LEU A 222 -0.06 12.21 -16.39
C LEU A 222 -1.42 12.77 -15.97
N GLU A 223 -2.53 12.16 -16.38
CA GLU A 223 -3.86 12.51 -15.86
C GLU A 223 -3.91 12.29 -14.34
N GLN A 224 -3.57 11.10 -13.84
CA GLN A 224 -3.57 10.80 -12.40
C GLN A 224 -2.72 11.78 -11.60
N TRP A 225 -1.55 12.16 -12.13
CA TRP A 225 -0.67 13.11 -11.48
C TRP A 225 -1.23 14.55 -11.48
N ALA A 226 -1.90 14.96 -12.56
CA ALA A 226 -2.52 16.27 -12.68
C ALA A 226 -3.83 16.40 -11.87
N GLN A 227 -4.52 15.31 -11.56
CA GLN A 227 -5.73 15.28 -10.74
C GLN A 227 -5.40 15.49 -9.25
N GLY A 228 -4.96 16.70 -8.89
CA GLY A 228 -4.47 17.05 -7.55
C GLY A 228 -5.53 17.06 -6.46
N SER A 229 -6.70 17.64 -6.73
CA SER A 229 -7.81 17.74 -5.77
C SER A 229 -8.73 16.52 -5.83
N PHE A 230 -9.43 16.20 -4.74
CA PHE A 230 -10.38 15.10 -4.63
C PHE A 230 -11.70 15.35 -5.40
N GLY A 231 -11.62 15.57 -6.70
CA GLY A 231 -12.79 15.82 -7.55
C GLY A 231 -13.45 14.55 -8.13
N PRO A 232 -14.34 14.71 -9.13
CA PRO A 232 -15.08 13.61 -9.75
C PRO A 232 -14.21 12.48 -10.31
N TYR A 233 -12.95 12.76 -10.67
CA TYR A 233 -12.01 11.73 -11.09
C TYR A 233 -11.80 10.68 -9.99
N TRP A 234 -11.61 11.12 -8.74
CA TRP A 234 -11.32 10.24 -7.61
C TRP A 234 -12.56 9.56 -7.06
N GLN A 235 -13.76 10.08 -7.32
CA GLN A 235 -15.02 9.52 -6.85
C GLN A 235 -15.52 8.34 -7.70
N LYS A 236 -14.72 7.84 -8.65
CA LYS A 236 -15.06 6.66 -9.46
C LYS A 236 -15.03 5.38 -8.61
N SER A 237 -16.02 4.51 -8.80
CA SER A 237 -16.18 3.22 -8.08
C SER A 237 -14.91 2.36 -8.05
N GLY A 238 -14.13 2.35 -9.14
CA GLY A 238 -12.89 1.58 -9.26
C GLY A 238 -11.76 2.00 -8.32
N ILE A 239 -11.82 3.19 -7.74
CA ILE A 239 -10.75 3.78 -6.91
C ILE A 239 -11.25 4.44 -5.61
N TYR A 240 -12.55 4.42 -5.34
CA TYR A 240 -13.15 5.03 -4.15
C TYR A 240 -14.30 4.19 -3.60
N ALA A 241 -13.97 3.04 -2.99
CA ALA A 241 -14.97 2.19 -2.36
C ALA A 241 -15.64 2.84 -1.15
N GLU A 242 -14.96 3.75 -0.45
CA GLU A 242 -15.49 4.44 0.74
C GLU A 242 -16.82 5.17 0.47
N GLY A 243 -16.98 5.76 -0.72
CA GLY A 243 -18.25 6.37 -1.15
C GLY A 243 -19.37 5.35 -1.48
N HIS A 244 -19.03 4.07 -1.56
CA HIS A 244 -19.91 2.96 -1.99
C HIS A 244 -20.00 1.84 -0.95
N TYR A 245 -19.50 2.03 0.28
CA TYR A 245 -19.58 1.00 1.31
C TYR A 245 -21.01 0.58 1.68
N GLY A 246 -21.99 1.46 1.46
CA GLY A 246 -23.41 1.15 1.61
C GLY A 246 -23.93 0.12 0.61
N ASP A 247 -23.30 0.02 -0.56
CA ASP A 247 -23.71 -0.89 -1.64
C ASP A 247 -23.06 -2.27 -1.54
N LEU A 248 -21.99 -2.40 -0.73
CA LEU A 248 -21.27 -3.65 -0.57
C LEU A 248 -22.18 -4.78 -0.06
N PRO A 249 -22.07 -6.00 -0.60
CA PRO A 249 -22.85 -7.15 -0.12
C PRO A 249 -22.40 -7.63 1.26
N ASP A 250 -23.32 -8.13 2.09
CA ASP A 250 -23.00 -8.79 3.38
C ASP A 250 -22.50 -10.21 3.13
N ILE A 251 -21.20 -10.36 2.89
CA ILE A 251 -20.55 -11.62 2.51
C ILE A 251 -19.25 -11.84 3.29
N PRO A 252 -18.79 -13.09 3.46
CA PRO A 252 -17.51 -13.38 4.08
C PRO A 252 -16.34 -12.86 3.25
N VAL A 253 -15.45 -12.07 3.87
CA VAL A 253 -14.20 -11.61 3.26
C VAL A 253 -12.98 -11.97 4.11
N LEU A 254 -11.97 -12.55 3.47
CA LEU A 254 -10.63 -12.71 4.04
C LEU A 254 -9.74 -11.58 3.51
N PHE A 255 -9.24 -10.76 4.43
CA PHE A 255 -8.31 -9.68 4.18
C PHE A 255 -6.90 -10.14 4.55
N MET A 256 -5.97 -9.98 3.61
CA MET A 256 -4.55 -10.22 3.79
C MET A 256 -3.80 -8.94 3.40
N SER A 257 -2.88 -8.47 4.23
CA SER A 257 -1.94 -7.40 3.87
C SER A 257 -0.70 -7.48 4.78
N SER A 258 0.10 -6.42 4.78
CA SER A 258 1.37 -6.36 5.49
C SER A 258 1.70 -4.95 5.97
N TRP A 259 2.46 -4.81 7.06
CA TRP A 259 2.88 -3.52 7.62
C TRP A 259 3.77 -2.69 6.69
N TYR A 260 4.59 -3.33 5.85
CA TYR A 260 5.37 -2.65 4.81
C TYR A 260 4.69 -2.68 3.43
N ASP A 261 3.38 -2.90 3.38
CA ASP A 261 2.58 -2.80 2.16
C ASP A 261 2.00 -1.40 1.95
N ALA A 262 1.89 -0.99 0.69
CA ALA A 262 1.36 0.33 0.35
C ALA A 262 -0.17 0.47 0.54
N TYR A 263 -0.88 -0.61 0.90
CA TYR A 263 -2.33 -0.65 1.02
C TYR A 263 -2.83 -0.95 2.44
N VAL A 264 -1.99 -0.83 3.48
CA VAL A 264 -2.36 -1.01 4.90
C VAL A 264 -3.66 -0.27 5.24
N SER A 265 -3.72 1.04 4.99
CA SER A 265 -4.90 1.85 5.32
C SER A 265 -6.14 1.39 4.56
N SER A 266 -6.00 1.01 3.30
CA SER A 266 -7.12 0.48 2.52
C SER A 266 -7.62 -0.85 3.07
N THR A 267 -6.72 -1.79 3.38
CA THR A 267 -7.09 -3.10 3.96
C THR A 267 -7.85 -2.92 5.28
N LEU A 268 -7.35 -2.07 6.18
CA LEU A 268 -7.96 -1.84 7.48
C LEU A 268 -9.32 -1.12 7.36
N ALA A 269 -9.41 -0.09 6.50
CA ALA A 269 -10.67 0.60 6.25
C ALA A 269 -11.74 -0.32 5.66
N ASN A 270 -11.37 -1.17 4.69
CA ASN A 270 -12.28 -2.16 4.12
C ASN A 270 -12.72 -3.19 5.17
N TYR A 271 -11.80 -3.70 5.98
CA TYR A 271 -12.14 -4.63 7.07
C TYR A 271 -13.14 -3.98 8.05
N THR A 272 -12.94 -2.73 8.44
CA THR A 272 -13.91 -2.00 9.27
C THR A 272 -15.27 -1.85 8.56
N ALA A 273 -15.29 -1.53 7.27
CA ALA A 273 -16.52 -1.39 6.50
C ALA A 273 -17.32 -2.70 6.39
N PHE A 274 -16.63 -3.84 6.24
CA PHE A 274 -17.25 -5.16 6.17
C PHE A 274 -17.69 -5.73 7.54
N ASN A 275 -17.24 -5.14 8.66
CA ASN A 275 -17.73 -5.49 10.01
C ASN A 275 -18.84 -4.56 10.51
N ARG A 276 -18.93 -3.33 9.99
CA ARG A 276 -19.94 -2.35 10.44
C ARG A 276 -21.34 -2.78 9.98
N ASP A 277 -22.23 -3.01 10.94
CA ASP A 277 -23.64 -3.35 10.72
C ASP A 277 -23.87 -4.56 9.79
N ARG A 278 -22.93 -5.52 9.82
CA ARG A 278 -22.88 -6.70 8.95
C ARG A 278 -22.73 -7.97 9.78
N SER A 279 -23.26 -9.08 9.26
CA SER A 279 -23.32 -10.35 9.97
C SER A 279 -22.33 -11.39 9.46
N ALA A 280 -21.86 -11.24 8.22
CA ALA A 280 -20.93 -12.19 7.64
C ALA A 280 -19.56 -12.13 8.32
N PRO A 281 -18.90 -13.29 8.52
CA PRO A 281 -17.61 -13.38 9.19
C PRO A 281 -16.48 -12.77 8.36
N GLN A 282 -15.65 -11.96 9.01
CA GLN A 282 -14.49 -11.30 8.41
C GLN A 282 -13.19 -11.78 9.06
N GLN A 283 -12.19 -12.11 8.25
CA GLN A 283 -10.86 -12.48 8.74
C GLN A 283 -9.83 -11.47 8.28
N LEU A 284 -8.98 -10.98 9.20
CA LEU A 284 -7.88 -10.07 8.91
C LEU A 284 -6.54 -10.73 9.23
N ILE A 285 -5.61 -10.68 8.27
CA ILE A 285 -4.24 -11.17 8.44
C ILE A 285 -3.25 -10.08 8.02
N MET A 286 -2.38 -9.65 8.94
CA MET A 286 -1.35 -8.62 8.69
C MET A 286 0.04 -9.16 9.08
N GLY A 287 0.94 -9.33 8.11
CA GLY A 287 2.33 -9.74 8.34
C GLY A 287 3.34 -8.59 8.27
N PRO A 288 4.66 -8.87 8.39
CA PRO A 288 5.74 -7.87 8.29
C PRO A 288 6.43 -7.85 6.91
N TRP A 289 5.76 -8.35 5.87
CA TRP A 289 6.29 -8.59 4.52
C TRP A 289 6.31 -7.34 3.61
N LEU A 290 6.92 -7.51 2.45
CA LEU A 290 6.65 -6.66 1.30
C LEU A 290 5.41 -7.14 0.53
N HIS A 291 4.95 -6.28 -0.37
CA HIS A 291 3.75 -6.47 -1.18
C HIS A 291 3.68 -7.84 -1.88
N GLY A 292 2.84 -8.75 -1.35
CA GLY A 292 2.63 -10.10 -1.88
C GLY A 292 3.73 -11.12 -1.56
N ASP A 293 4.72 -10.78 -0.75
CA ASP A 293 5.91 -11.60 -0.47
C ASP A 293 5.80 -12.35 0.87
N ARG A 294 4.64 -12.97 1.13
CA ARG A 294 4.21 -13.46 2.45
C ARG A 294 5.04 -14.60 3.09
N ASN A 295 6.00 -15.16 2.38
CA ASN A 295 6.90 -16.20 2.87
C ASN A 295 8.35 -15.72 2.98
N ILE A 296 8.62 -14.45 2.67
CA ILE A 296 9.93 -13.84 2.86
C ILE A 296 9.99 -13.27 4.28
N SER A 297 10.90 -13.78 5.11
CA SER A 297 11.01 -13.42 6.53
C SER A 297 11.71 -12.08 6.79
N HIS A 298 12.28 -11.45 5.76
CA HIS A 298 12.98 -10.18 5.86
C HIS A 298 12.41 -9.13 4.91
N SER A 299 12.68 -7.86 5.22
CA SER A 299 12.50 -6.75 4.29
C SER A 299 13.62 -5.75 4.49
N GLY A 300 14.21 -5.27 3.39
CA GLY A 300 15.38 -4.39 3.45
C GLY A 300 16.53 -4.97 4.27
N ASP A 301 17.01 -4.20 5.23
CA ASP A 301 18.14 -4.52 6.11
C ASP A 301 17.73 -5.34 7.35
N VAL A 302 16.49 -5.84 7.41
CA VAL A 302 15.90 -6.38 8.65
C VAL A 302 15.27 -7.76 8.47
N GLU A 303 15.60 -8.67 9.38
CA GLU A 303 15.09 -10.03 9.49
C GLU A 303 14.04 -10.14 10.62
N PHE A 304 12.83 -10.61 10.30
CA PHE A 304 11.71 -10.79 11.25
C PHE A 304 11.62 -12.22 11.80
N GLY A 305 12.47 -13.13 11.32
CA GLY A 305 12.58 -14.51 11.77
C GLY A 305 11.62 -15.46 11.06
N ALA A 306 11.88 -16.77 11.18
CA ALA A 306 11.07 -17.80 10.51
C ALA A 306 9.58 -17.79 10.91
N GLN A 307 9.25 -17.21 12.07
CA GLN A 307 7.86 -17.01 12.52
C GLN A 307 7.08 -16.02 11.64
N ALA A 308 7.77 -15.16 10.89
CA ALA A 308 7.13 -14.20 9.99
C ALA A 308 6.49 -14.85 8.77
N ALA A 309 6.92 -16.04 8.34
CA ALA A 309 6.35 -16.70 7.17
C ALA A 309 4.85 -16.97 7.35
N PHE A 310 4.07 -16.90 6.28
CA PHE A 310 2.66 -17.30 6.31
C PHE A 310 2.53 -18.84 6.35
N ASP A 311 3.20 -19.51 5.43
CA ASP A 311 3.15 -20.97 5.30
C ASP A 311 3.75 -21.63 6.55
N GLY A 312 3.01 -22.58 7.13
CA GLY A 312 3.39 -23.30 8.35
C GLY A 312 3.16 -22.54 9.66
N GLN A 313 3.07 -21.20 9.65
CA GLN A 313 2.84 -20.41 10.87
C GLN A 313 1.39 -19.93 11.02
N VAL A 314 0.76 -19.49 9.91
CA VAL A 314 -0.61 -18.95 9.92
C VAL A 314 -1.61 -19.98 9.41
N ALA A 315 -1.25 -20.66 8.33
CA ALA A 315 -1.98 -21.77 7.72
C ALA A 315 -0.98 -22.73 7.05
N GLN A 316 -1.44 -23.88 6.57
CA GLN A 316 -0.57 -24.85 5.88
C GLN A 316 0.16 -24.20 4.69
N ASP A 317 -0.61 -23.63 3.78
CA ASP A 317 -0.13 -22.85 2.64
C ASP A 317 -1.23 -21.89 2.16
N TRP A 318 -0.86 -20.86 1.40
CA TRP A 318 -1.79 -19.85 0.94
C TRP A 318 -2.93 -20.35 0.05
N LEU A 319 -2.67 -21.32 -0.83
CA LEU A 319 -3.70 -21.88 -1.72
C LEU A 319 -4.71 -22.71 -0.91
N SER A 320 -4.22 -23.55 0.01
CA SER A 320 -5.06 -24.35 0.90
C SER A 320 -5.91 -23.48 1.83
N CYS A 321 -5.36 -22.36 2.32
CA CYS A 321 -6.10 -21.37 3.11
C CYS A 321 -7.30 -20.80 2.33
N ARG A 322 -7.08 -20.33 1.09
CA ARG A 322 -8.15 -19.80 0.23
C ARG A 322 -9.18 -20.85 -0.16
N LEU A 323 -8.72 -22.05 -0.51
CA LEU A 323 -9.62 -23.18 -0.81
C LEU A 323 -10.55 -23.44 0.37
N GLN A 324 -10.00 -23.54 1.58
CA GLN A 324 -10.80 -23.75 2.78
C GLN A 324 -11.79 -22.61 3.01
N TRP A 325 -11.35 -21.35 2.89
CA TRP A 325 -12.21 -20.18 3.03
C TRP A 325 -13.42 -20.22 2.06
N PHE A 326 -13.17 -20.51 0.78
CA PHE A 326 -14.25 -20.62 -0.21
C PHE A 326 -15.13 -21.85 0.00
N GLU A 327 -14.59 -22.98 0.46
CA GLU A 327 -15.40 -24.15 0.81
C GLU A 327 -16.37 -23.83 1.94
N GLN A 328 -15.91 -23.14 2.97
CA GLN A 328 -16.73 -22.74 4.11
C GLN A 328 -17.75 -21.65 3.74
N SER A 329 -17.43 -20.78 2.78
CA SER A 329 -18.28 -19.63 2.41
C SER A 329 -19.30 -19.94 1.31
N LEU A 330 -18.98 -20.84 0.36
CA LEU A 330 -19.75 -20.98 -0.88
C LEU A 330 -20.43 -22.35 -1.03
N LYS A 331 -20.00 -23.38 -0.28
CA LYS A 331 -20.60 -24.72 -0.37
C LYS A 331 -21.63 -24.96 0.73
N PRO A 332 -22.74 -25.64 0.44
CA PRO A 332 -23.66 -26.08 1.48
C PRO A 332 -23.04 -27.20 2.32
N GLY A 333 -23.41 -27.26 3.61
CA GLY A 333 -23.04 -28.36 4.51
C GLY A 333 -21.60 -28.31 5.07
N THR A 334 -20.83 -27.26 4.74
CA THR A 334 -19.55 -26.96 5.39
C THR A 334 -19.79 -26.04 6.59
N PRO A 335 -18.98 -26.14 7.67
CA PRO A 335 -19.02 -25.15 8.75
C PRO A 335 -18.67 -23.76 8.19
N PRO A 336 -19.34 -22.68 8.64
CA PRO A 336 -19.04 -21.33 8.19
C PRO A 336 -17.60 -20.93 8.58
N PRO A 337 -16.97 -20.00 7.83
CA PRO A 337 -15.65 -19.52 8.19
C PRO A 337 -15.72 -18.74 9.51
N GLN A 338 -14.60 -18.71 10.22
CA GLN A 338 -14.50 -18.01 11.50
C GLN A 338 -14.01 -16.58 11.28
N ALA A 339 -14.68 -15.63 11.92
CA ALA A 339 -14.17 -14.27 12.03
C ALA A 339 -12.93 -14.24 12.94
N GLY A 340 -12.04 -13.28 12.72
CA GLY A 340 -10.91 -13.06 13.61
C GLY A 340 -9.78 -12.26 12.99
N VAL A 341 -8.82 -11.91 13.83
CA VAL A 341 -7.67 -11.08 13.50
C VAL A 341 -6.39 -11.82 13.85
N LYS A 342 -5.46 -11.88 12.90
CA LYS A 342 -4.09 -12.35 13.09
C LYS A 342 -3.13 -11.26 12.64
N VAL A 343 -2.30 -10.77 13.54
CA VAL A 343 -1.36 -9.70 13.23
C VAL A 343 0.03 -10.06 13.72
N PHE A 344 1.05 -9.78 12.93
CA PHE A 344 2.43 -9.99 13.35
C PHE A 344 2.90 -8.79 14.17
N LEU A 345 3.25 -9.01 15.43
CA LEU A 345 3.98 -8.05 16.25
C LEU A 345 5.46 -8.13 15.88
N MET A 346 5.95 -7.10 15.20
CA MET A 346 7.38 -6.95 14.90
C MET A 346 8.15 -6.65 16.19
N GLY A 347 9.34 -7.22 16.35
CA GLY A 347 10.26 -6.86 17.44
C GLY A 347 10.54 -7.99 18.43
N GLY A 348 11.40 -7.71 19.40
CA GLY A 348 11.80 -8.67 20.44
C GLY A 348 12.95 -9.61 20.07
N GLY A 349 13.51 -9.49 18.86
CA GLY A 349 14.72 -10.19 18.42
C GLY A 349 15.99 -9.77 19.16
N SER A 350 17.13 -10.34 18.73
CA SER A 350 18.42 -10.12 19.39
C SER A 350 19.02 -8.73 19.13
N GLY A 351 18.62 -8.06 18.05
CA GLY A 351 19.27 -6.83 17.59
C GLY A 351 20.69 -7.03 17.05
N THR A 352 21.09 -8.28 16.79
CA THR A 352 22.37 -8.62 16.16
C THR A 352 22.17 -8.91 14.67
N PRO A 353 23.20 -8.77 13.82
CA PRO A 353 23.12 -9.20 12.42
C PRO A 353 22.83 -10.70 12.30
N ASP A 354 22.12 -11.11 11.26
CA ASP A 354 22.04 -12.49 10.77
C ASP A 354 23.25 -12.83 9.88
N GLU A 355 23.25 -14.02 9.27
CA GLU A 355 24.31 -14.47 8.35
C GLU A 355 24.42 -13.61 7.07
N ASN A 356 23.39 -12.83 6.73
CA ASN A 356 23.35 -11.93 5.58
C ASN A 356 23.61 -10.46 5.96
N GLY A 357 23.93 -10.18 7.22
CA GLY A 357 24.17 -8.82 7.73
C GLY A 357 22.90 -8.03 8.08
N ARG A 358 21.71 -8.66 8.05
CA ARG A 358 20.43 -8.03 8.39
C ARG A 358 20.23 -7.99 9.90
N LEU A 359 19.67 -6.89 10.40
CA LEU A 359 19.31 -6.77 11.81
C LEU A 359 18.21 -7.79 12.17
N GLN A 360 18.47 -8.66 13.14
CA GLN A 360 17.46 -9.58 13.68
C GLN A 360 16.48 -8.83 14.58
N HIS A 361 15.43 -8.27 13.99
CA HIS A 361 14.34 -7.58 14.68
C HIS A 361 13.35 -8.56 15.31
N GLY A 362 13.09 -9.69 14.66
CA GLY A 362 12.21 -10.74 15.17
C GLY A 362 10.72 -10.37 15.17
N GLY A 363 9.94 -11.18 15.88
CA GLY A 363 8.52 -10.94 16.11
C GLY A 363 7.73 -12.22 16.38
N ARG A 364 6.41 -12.06 16.56
CA ARG A 364 5.48 -13.16 16.81
C ARG A 364 4.06 -12.81 16.36
N TRP A 365 3.25 -13.81 16.06
CA TRP A 365 1.83 -13.63 15.77
C TRP A 365 1.01 -13.36 17.04
N LEU A 366 0.17 -12.34 16.97
CA LEU A 366 -0.92 -12.07 17.90
C LEU A 366 -2.26 -12.45 17.25
N GLN A 367 -3.22 -12.82 18.08
CA GLN A 367 -4.58 -13.16 17.65
C GLN A 367 -5.61 -12.38 18.47
N GLY A 368 -6.73 -12.02 17.85
CA GLY A 368 -7.83 -11.35 18.50
C GLY A 368 -9.12 -11.48 17.70
N GLU A 369 -10.22 -10.95 18.26
CA GLU A 369 -11.54 -10.98 17.60
C GLU A 369 -11.77 -9.76 16.70
N GLN A 370 -11.05 -8.66 16.95
CA GLN A 370 -11.20 -7.39 16.25
C GLN A 370 -9.86 -6.66 16.12
N TRP A 371 -9.82 -5.66 15.23
CA TRP A 371 -8.72 -4.72 15.07
C TRP A 371 -9.22 -3.28 15.22
N PRO A 372 -8.55 -2.40 15.99
CA PRO A 372 -7.40 -2.68 16.85
C PRO A 372 -7.68 -3.74 17.94
N LEU A 373 -6.62 -4.37 18.45
CA LEU A 373 -6.75 -5.43 19.46
C LEU A 373 -7.42 -4.88 20.73
N PRO A 374 -8.23 -5.67 21.46
CA PRO A 374 -8.83 -5.23 22.71
C PRO A 374 -7.79 -4.77 23.74
N GLY A 375 -8.09 -3.70 24.47
CA GLY A 375 -7.21 -3.14 25.49
C GLY A 375 -6.20 -2.10 25.00
N THR A 376 -6.22 -1.75 23.70
CA THR A 376 -5.39 -0.65 23.19
C THR A 376 -5.72 0.68 23.86
N GLN A 377 -4.69 1.49 24.09
CA GLN A 377 -4.76 2.81 24.72
C GLN A 377 -4.16 3.88 23.80
N SER A 378 -4.46 5.15 24.08
CA SER A 378 -3.86 6.28 23.38
C SER A 378 -2.70 6.84 24.21
N LEU A 379 -1.51 6.93 23.61
CA LEU A 379 -0.35 7.62 24.19
C LEU A 379 -0.07 8.88 23.37
N THR A 380 0.01 10.04 24.04
CA THR A 380 0.37 11.30 23.39
C THR A 380 1.77 11.74 23.83
N LEU A 381 2.65 11.97 22.86
CA LEU A 381 4.00 12.49 23.07
C LEU A 381 4.13 13.85 22.38
N TYR A 382 4.40 14.88 23.14
CA TYR A 382 4.63 16.24 22.65
C TYR A 382 6.08 16.42 22.20
N LEU A 383 6.24 17.21 21.14
CA LEU A 383 7.54 17.63 20.63
C LEU A 383 7.99 18.89 21.38
N ASP A 384 9.27 18.99 21.72
CA ASP A 384 9.83 20.19 22.38
C ASP A 384 11.04 20.80 21.64
N ALA A 385 11.45 22.00 22.06
CA ALA A 385 12.56 22.73 21.44
C ALA A 385 13.93 22.05 21.64
N GLN A 386 14.02 21.12 22.59
CA GLN A 386 15.20 20.30 22.84
C GLN A 386 15.20 19.02 21.98
N ARG A 387 14.23 18.91 21.06
CA ARG A 387 14.06 17.76 20.16
C ARG A 387 13.76 16.46 20.91
N GLN A 388 13.02 16.55 22.01
CA GLN A 388 12.54 15.39 22.76
C GLN A 388 11.08 15.08 22.44
N LEU A 389 10.71 13.82 22.65
CA LEU A 389 9.32 13.37 22.73
C LEU A 389 9.00 13.08 24.21
N THR A 390 8.02 13.79 24.77
CA THR A 390 7.64 13.66 26.18
C THR A 390 6.14 13.64 26.37
N GLU A 391 5.64 12.99 27.43
CA GLU A 391 4.20 13.02 27.77
C GLU A 391 3.75 14.37 28.34
N VAL A 392 4.69 15.26 28.67
CA VAL A 392 4.41 16.56 29.27
C VAL A 392 4.20 17.60 28.17
N ALA A 393 3.01 18.20 28.15
CA ALA A 393 2.70 19.27 27.21
C ALA A 393 3.63 20.49 27.42
N PRO A 394 4.02 21.20 26.34
CA PRO A 394 4.89 22.35 26.45
C PRO A 394 4.23 23.48 27.25
N SER A 395 5.02 24.16 28.07
CA SER A 395 4.57 25.30 28.90
C SER A 395 5.05 26.66 28.38
N ALA A 396 6.03 26.67 27.47
CA ALA A 396 6.59 27.89 26.89
C ALA A 396 5.54 28.65 26.06
N GLU A 397 5.50 29.98 26.19
CA GLU A 397 4.59 30.82 25.41
C GLU A 397 4.96 30.87 23.94
N GLU A 398 6.27 30.91 23.64
CA GLU A 398 6.80 30.91 22.29
C GLU A 398 7.92 29.88 22.17
N SER A 399 7.81 29.00 21.20
CA SER A 399 8.77 27.93 20.94
C SER A 399 8.59 27.44 19.50
N VAL A 400 9.66 27.49 18.71
CA VAL A 400 9.62 27.19 17.28
C VAL A 400 10.96 26.64 16.81
N LEU A 401 10.93 25.67 15.90
CA LEU A 401 12.09 25.19 15.15
C LEU A 401 11.84 25.41 13.66
N GLY A 402 12.87 25.87 12.93
CA GLY A 402 12.77 26.15 11.49
C GLY A 402 13.81 25.37 10.69
N TYR A 403 13.48 25.07 9.44
CA TYR A 403 14.38 24.47 8.44
C TYR A 403 14.01 24.93 7.03
N TYR A 404 14.93 24.77 6.09
CA TYR A 404 14.70 25.10 4.68
C TYR A 404 14.38 23.84 3.88
N ALA A 405 13.24 23.84 3.20
CA ALA A 405 12.85 22.80 2.25
C ALA A 405 13.22 23.25 0.83
N ASP A 406 14.25 22.63 0.25
CA ASP A 406 14.70 22.88 -1.11
C ASP A 406 14.23 21.78 -2.06
N PRO A 407 13.32 22.06 -3.01
CA PRO A 407 12.87 21.08 -4.01
C PRO A 407 13.99 20.49 -4.87
N ALA A 408 15.15 21.16 -4.97
CA ALA A 408 16.32 20.66 -5.70
C ALA A 408 17.17 19.65 -4.90
N ASN A 409 16.96 19.55 -3.58
CA ASN A 409 17.67 18.64 -2.69
C ASN A 409 16.70 17.93 -1.73
N PRO A 410 15.69 17.19 -2.24
CA PRO A 410 14.71 16.53 -1.39
C PRO A 410 15.35 15.43 -0.54
N VAL A 411 14.74 15.13 0.61
CA VAL A 411 15.10 13.99 1.45
C VAL A 411 14.81 12.69 0.68
N PRO A 412 15.81 11.80 0.56
CA PRO A 412 15.64 10.56 -0.19
C PRO A 412 14.73 9.57 0.53
N THR A 413 13.99 8.79 -0.23
CA THR A 413 13.23 7.64 0.25
C THR A 413 14.18 6.49 0.60
N VAL A 414 14.18 6.10 1.86
CA VAL A 414 14.93 4.96 2.40
C VAL A 414 13.95 3.97 3.02
N GLY A 415 13.49 3.02 2.20
CA GLY A 415 12.48 2.05 2.62
C GLY A 415 11.08 2.62 2.80
N GLY A 416 10.31 1.95 3.64
CA GLY A 416 8.92 2.29 3.97
C GLY A 416 7.92 1.33 3.33
N ALA A 417 6.65 1.61 3.55
CA ALA A 417 5.53 0.81 3.08
C ALA A 417 5.25 1.11 1.59
N LEU A 418 5.86 0.32 0.70
CA LEU A 418 5.97 0.63 -0.72
C LEU A 418 5.75 -0.61 -1.60
N THR A 419 5.28 -0.38 -2.82
CA THR A 419 5.18 -1.42 -3.86
C THR A 419 5.58 -0.85 -5.21
N SER A 420 6.00 -1.71 -6.13
CA SER A 420 6.28 -1.38 -7.53
C SER A 420 7.27 -0.24 -7.76
N GLY A 421 8.09 0.16 -6.78
CA GLY A 421 9.08 1.24 -6.94
C GLY A 421 10.33 0.88 -7.74
N ALA A 422 10.63 -0.42 -7.89
CA ALA A 422 11.80 -0.88 -8.62
C ALA A 422 11.72 -0.48 -10.12
N PRO A 423 12.84 -0.09 -10.75
CA PRO A 423 14.21 -0.12 -10.20
C PRO A 423 14.62 1.13 -9.42
N ILE A 424 13.76 2.15 -9.30
CA ILE A 424 14.14 3.45 -8.72
C ILE A 424 14.24 3.39 -7.19
N PHE A 425 13.29 2.76 -6.52
CA PHE A 425 13.24 2.70 -5.07
C PHE A 425 12.59 1.40 -4.58
N VAL A 426 12.89 1.02 -3.34
CA VAL A 426 12.48 -0.26 -2.75
C VAL A 426 11.81 -0.04 -1.39
N GLY A 427 10.85 -0.91 -1.07
CA GLY A 427 10.16 -0.92 0.22
C GLY A 427 10.85 -1.79 1.25
N GLY A 428 10.45 -1.61 2.52
CA GLY A 428 10.90 -2.42 3.65
C GLY A 428 11.50 -1.60 4.79
N ALA A 429 12.03 -2.32 5.77
CA ALA A 429 12.74 -1.75 6.91
C ALA A 429 14.23 -1.60 6.58
N PHE A 430 14.77 -0.40 6.71
CA PHE A 430 16.17 -0.08 6.42
C PHE A 430 16.75 0.80 7.51
N ASP A 431 18.08 0.73 7.68
CA ASP A 431 18.78 1.74 8.45
C ASP A 431 18.65 3.10 7.75
N GLN A 432 18.21 4.13 8.47
CA GLN A 432 17.88 5.43 7.89
C GLN A 432 19.13 6.27 7.57
N ARG A 433 19.86 5.86 6.52
CA ARG A 433 21.10 6.48 6.04
C ARG A 433 21.08 6.79 4.55
N GLU A 434 21.83 7.83 4.17
CA GLU A 434 22.07 8.22 2.77
C GLU A 434 23.08 7.29 2.08
N ARG A 435 22.67 6.04 1.81
CA ARG A 435 23.47 5.07 1.04
C ARG A 435 23.36 5.32 -0.47
N ALA A 436 24.38 4.94 -1.24
CA ALA A 436 24.47 5.21 -2.67
C ALA A 436 23.49 4.39 -3.53
N ASP A 437 22.92 3.31 -2.98
CA ASP A 437 21.91 2.48 -3.63
C ASP A 437 20.50 3.08 -3.60
N PHE A 438 20.27 4.15 -2.82
CA PHE A 438 19.00 4.87 -2.81
C PHE A 438 19.00 6.05 -3.78
N PHE A 439 17.95 6.15 -4.59
CA PHE A 439 17.79 7.26 -5.53
C PHE A 439 17.66 8.61 -4.80
N GLY A 440 18.40 9.62 -5.28
CA GLY A 440 18.41 10.96 -4.68
C GLY A 440 19.29 11.10 -3.44
N SER A 441 19.91 10.02 -2.98
CA SER A 441 20.85 10.03 -1.84
C SER A 441 22.21 10.63 -2.21
N ARG A 442 22.86 11.27 -1.24
CA ARG A 442 24.26 11.75 -1.32
C ARG A 442 25.27 10.60 -1.42
N GLY A 443 24.91 9.41 -0.94
CA GLY A 443 25.78 8.24 -0.94
C GLY A 443 26.97 8.33 0.01
N ASP A 444 26.93 9.24 0.98
CA ASP A 444 27.98 9.43 2.01
C ASP A 444 27.74 8.60 3.29
N ASN A 445 26.66 7.80 3.30
CA ASN A 445 26.26 6.90 4.39
C ASN A 445 25.96 7.62 5.72
N ARG A 446 25.71 8.93 5.70
CA ARG A 446 25.32 9.69 6.90
C ARG A 446 23.87 9.40 7.28
N PRO A 447 23.52 9.39 8.58
CA PRO A 447 22.13 9.29 9.02
C PRO A 447 21.26 10.41 8.45
N LEU A 448 20.02 10.09 8.06
CA LEU A 448 19.05 11.10 7.60
C LEU A 448 18.77 12.18 8.65
N SER A 449 18.88 11.83 9.94
CA SER A 449 18.72 12.76 11.07
C SER A 449 19.81 13.83 11.15
N GLU A 450 20.90 13.72 10.39
CA GLU A 450 21.95 14.73 10.30
C GLU A 450 21.72 15.76 9.19
N ARG A 451 20.68 15.59 8.36
CA ARG A 451 20.33 16.60 7.37
C ARG A 451 19.69 17.82 8.03
N ASP A 452 20.02 19.00 7.54
CA ASP A 452 19.47 20.26 8.07
C ASP A 452 17.97 20.45 7.80
N ASP A 453 17.42 19.71 6.84
CA ASP A 453 16.00 19.68 6.46
C ASP A 453 15.23 18.51 7.10
N VAL A 454 15.79 17.86 8.13
CA VAL A 454 15.15 16.81 8.93
C VAL A 454 15.20 17.16 10.41
N LEU A 455 14.03 17.40 11.01
CA LEU A 455 13.88 17.58 12.45
C LEU A 455 13.56 16.24 13.13
N SER A 456 14.54 15.67 13.84
CA SER A 456 14.38 14.42 14.58
C SER A 456 14.07 14.66 16.05
N PHE A 457 12.93 14.16 16.53
CA PHE A 457 12.50 14.19 17.94
C PHE A 457 12.52 12.79 18.52
N GLN A 458 13.05 12.59 19.72
CA GLN A 458 13.13 11.24 20.29
C GLN A 458 12.88 11.18 21.80
N THR A 459 12.41 10.03 22.27
CA THR A 459 12.30 9.77 23.71
C THR A 459 13.68 9.63 24.36
N ALA A 460 13.73 9.68 25.69
CA ALA A 460 14.80 8.99 26.45
C ALA A 460 14.84 7.50 26.08
N PRO A 461 15.94 6.76 26.35
CA PRO A 461 15.90 5.30 26.24
C PRO A 461 14.71 4.78 27.04
N LEU A 462 13.88 3.95 26.42
CA LEU A 462 12.65 3.47 27.03
C LEU A 462 12.99 2.68 28.29
N ALA A 463 12.32 3.04 29.39
CA ALA A 463 12.51 2.36 30.68
C ALA A 463 11.87 0.97 30.69
N GLU A 464 10.86 0.76 29.84
CA GLU A 464 10.11 -0.48 29.66
C GLU A 464 9.75 -0.68 28.18
N ASP A 465 9.38 -1.91 27.85
CA ASP A 465 8.92 -2.28 26.51
C ASP A 465 7.62 -1.52 26.15
N LEU A 466 7.58 -0.94 24.95
CA LEU A 466 6.41 -0.22 24.44
C LEU A 466 5.91 -0.90 23.15
N VAL A 467 4.69 -1.44 23.19
CA VAL A 467 4.02 -1.97 22.00
C VAL A 467 3.15 -0.89 21.38
N VAL A 468 3.46 -0.51 20.14
CA VAL A 468 2.61 0.32 19.28
C VAL A 468 1.85 -0.59 18.33
N ALA A 469 0.53 -0.69 18.47
CA ALA A 469 -0.32 -1.62 17.73
C ALA A 469 -1.62 -0.93 17.31
N GLY A 470 -1.60 -0.25 16.16
CA GLY A 470 -2.75 0.47 15.64
C GLY A 470 -2.38 1.71 14.82
N PRO A 471 -3.36 2.61 14.61
CA PRO A 471 -3.14 3.90 13.96
C PRO A 471 -2.06 4.75 14.66
N VAL A 472 -1.34 5.51 13.84
CA VAL A 472 -0.36 6.52 14.24
C VAL A 472 -0.80 7.85 13.65
N GLN A 473 -0.88 8.88 14.48
CA GLN A 473 -1.29 10.23 14.05
C GLN A 473 -0.29 11.26 14.55
N ILE A 474 0.04 12.23 13.70
CA ILE A 474 0.91 13.35 14.05
C ILE A 474 0.13 14.63 13.81
N GLU A 475 0.02 15.45 14.86
CA GLU A 475 -0.54 16.79 14.78
C GLU A 475 0.59 17.81 14.82
N LEU A 476 0.76 18.57 13.75
CA LEU A 476 1.80 19.60 13.65
C LEU A 476 1.15 20.97 13.59
N TRP A 477 1.66 21.91 14.37
CA TRP A 477 1.41 23.33 14.17
C TRP A 477 2.57 23.91 13.36
N ILE A 478 2.28 24.45 12.19
CA ILE A 478 3.30 24.91 11.26
C ILE A 478 3.00 26.29 10.72
N ASP A 479 4.03 26.93 10.20
CA ASP A 479 3.90 28.02 9.25
C ASP A 479 4.99 27.92 8.17
N SER A 480 4.82 28.63 7.06
CA SER A 480 5.78 28.70 5.97
C SER A 480 5.76 30.10 5.34
N ASP A 481 6.85 30.49 4.68
CA ASP A 481 6.90 31.66 3.80
C ASP A 481 6.41 31.35 2.37
N ALA A 482 6.24 30.07 2.05
CA ALA A 482 5.78 29.59 0.77
C ALA A 482 4.24 29.46 0.73
N PRO A 483 3.60 29.69 -0.44
CA PRO A 483 2.15 29.51 -0.59
C PRO A 483 1.69 28.05 -0.51
N ASP A 484 2.62 27.09 -0.60
CA ASP A 484 2.38 25.66 -0.38
C ASP A 484 3.71 24.98 -0.04
N THR A 485 3.64 23.82 0.60
CA THR A 485 4.78 22.92 0.90
C THR A 485 4.20 21.58 1.35
N ASP A 486 5.03 20.56 1.47
CA ASP A 486 4.66 19.32 2.15
C ASP A 486 5.27 19.27 3.55
N PHE A 487 4.67 18.47 4.44
CA PHE A 487 5.29 17.99 5.68
C PHE A 487 5.21 16.47 5.71
N THR A 488 6.34 15.82 5.99
CA THR A 488 6.46 14.37 6.17
C THR A 488 6.71 14.04 7.63
N ALA A 489 6.25 12.86 8.06
CA ALA A 489 6.48 12.32 9.38
C ALA A 489 6.84 10.84 9.27
N LYS A 490 7.96 10.43 9.88
CA LYS A 490 8.45 9.04 9.89
C LYS A 490 8.70 8.59 11.32
N LEU A 491 8.04 7.50 11.70
CA LEU A 491 8.26 6.82 12.98
C LEU A 491 9.42 5.83 12.83
N VAL A 492 10.37 5.88 13.75
CA VAL A 492 11.61 5.10 13.71
C VAL A 492 11.86 4.44 15.07
N ASP A 493 12.21 3.16 15.05
CA ASP A 493 12.75 2.42 16.20
C ASP A 493 14.29 2.52 16.20
N VAL A 494 14.84 3.20 17.20
CA VAL A 494 16.28 3.43 17.32
C VAL A 494 16.88 2.43 18.30
N TYR A 495 17.59 1.47 17.74
CA TYR A 495 18.41 0.52 18.48
C TYR A 495 19.61 1.23 19.11
N PRO A 496 19.97 0.89 20.36
CA PRO A 496 21.17 1.44 20.99
C PRO A 496 22.45 0.97 20.28
N PRO A 497 23.56 1.71 20.44
CA PRO A 497 24.87 1.26 20.03
C PRO A 497 25.20 -0.16 20.51
N SER A 498 25.77 -0.96 19.61
CA SER A 498 26.25 -2.32 19.90
C SER A 498 27.58 -2.57 19.19
N THR A 499 28.20 -3.71 19.46
CA THR A 499 29.44 -4.11 18.75
C THR A 499 29.25 -4.19 17.23
N ALA A 500 28.07 -4.62 16.77
CA ALA A 500 27.77 -4.72 15.34
C ALA A 500 27.30 -3.41 14.72
N TYR A 501 26.65 -2.55 15.52
CA TYR A 501 26.13 -1.25 15.10
C TYR A 501 26.64 -0.17 16.07
N PRO A 502 27.89 0.32 15.92
CA PRO A 502 28.51 1.24 16.88
C PRO A 502 27.79 2.59 17.01
N GLU A 503 27.07 3.02 15.98
CA GLU A 503 26.26 4.25 15.97
C GLU A 503 24.78 3.97 16.29
N GLY A 504 24.44 2.72 16.64
CA GLY A 504 23.05 2.25 16.69
C GLY A 504 22.51 1.91 15.30
N PHE A 505 21.22 1.55 15.25
CA PHE A 505 20.50 1.25 14.02
C PHE A 505 19.14 1.95 14.06
N ALA A 506 18.83 2.77 13.06
CA ALA A 506 17.59 3.53 13.01
C ALA A 506 16.64 2.87 12.00
N MET A 507 15.73 2.03 12.49
CA MET A 507 14.81 1.28 11.65
C MET A 507 13.52 2.08 11.40
N ASN A 508 13.18 2.40 10.14
CA ASN A 508 11.87 2.98 9.84
C ASN A 508 10.74 1.99 10.13
N ILE A 509 9.67 2.46 10.77
CA ILE A 509 8.46 1.67 11.08
C ILE A 509 7.33 2.01 10.12
N THR A 510 7.01 3.29 9.98
CA THR A 510 5.95 3.80 9.11
C THR A 510 6.19 5.28 8.82
N ASP A 511 5.66 5.76 7.71
CA ASP A 511 5.77 7.17 7.32
C ASP A 511 4.54 7.65 6.55
N GLY A 512 4.33 8.97 6.61
CA GLY A 512 3.26 9.66 5.93
C GLY A 512 3.67 11.07 5.51
N ILE A 513 2.79 11.70 4.73
CA ILE A 513 2.98 13.04 4.18
C ILE A 513 1.65 13.80 4.26
N ARG A 514 1.71 15.12 4.34
CA ARG A 514 0.58 16.03 4.15
C ARG A 514 1.01 17.22 3.30
N ARG A 515 0.31 17.42 2.18
CA ARG A 515 0.44 18.60 1.31
C ARG A 515 -0.44 19.74 1.82
N CYS A 516 0.17 20.89 2.09
CA CYS A 516 -0.46 21.96 2.88
C CYS A 516 -1.68 22.61 2.21
N ARG A 517 -1.69 22.69 0.87
CA ARG A 517 -2.86 23.24 0.15
C ARG A 517 -4.16 22.47 0.46
N TYR A 518 -4.06 21.20 0.85
CA TYR A 518 -5.21 20.36 1.18
C TYR A 518 -5.49 20.26 2.69
N ARG A 519 -4.90 21.12 3.53
CA ARG A 519 -5.02 21.00 5.00
C ARG A 519 -6.45 21.05 5.54
N ASP A 520 -7.30 21.89 4.94
CA ASP A 520 -8.67 22.14 5.41
C ASP A 520 -9.70 21.33 4.61
N ASP A 521 -9.45 21.12 3.32
CA ASP A 521 -10.38 20.52 2.36
C ASP A 521 -9.60 19.83 1.23
N TRP A 522 -10.02 18.63 0.84
CA TRP A 522 -9.38 17.84 -0.22
C TRP A 522 -9.82 18.25 -1.63
N GLU A 523 -11.01 18.81 -1.77
CA GLU A 523 -11.61 19.27 -3.03
C GLU A 523 -11.22 20.72 -3.35
N GLN A 524 -11.08 21.56 -2.32
CA GLN A 524 -10.83 22.99 -2.46
C GLN A 524 -9.45 23.37 -1.87
N PRO A 525 -8.37 23.25 -2.67
CA PRO A 525 -7.05 23.60 -2.19
C PRO A 525 -6.95 25.09 -1.85
N LYS A 526 -6.37 25.39 -0.69
CA LYS A 526 -6.18 26.75 -0.18
C LYS A 526 -4.69 27.03 0.02
N PRO A 527 -4.11 28.10 -0.54
CA PRO A 527 -2.71 28.44 -0.28
C PRO A 527 -2.47 28.75 1.21
N LEU A 528 -1.23 28.58 1.65
CA LEU A 528 -0.76 29.11 2.92
C LEU A 528 -0.57 30.63 2.79
N ALA A 529 -0.93 31.39 3.82
CA ALA A 529 -0.50 32.77 3.95
C ALA A 529 0.87 32.80 4.67
N PRO A 530 1.85 33.60 4.20
CA PRO A 530 3.16 33.67 4.84
C PRO A 530 3.08 33.98 6.34
N GLY A 531 3.64 33.10 7.17
CA GLY A 531 3.65 33.22 8.63
C GLY A 531 2.31 32.94 9.32
N GLU A 532 1.26 32.55 8.58
CA GLU A 532 0.02 32.05 9.16
C GLU A 532 0.27 30.69 9.81
N ARG A 533 0.07 30.63 11.13
CA ARG A 533 0.16 29.38 11.89
C ARG A 533 -1.09 28.54 11.64
N VAL A 534 -0.91 27.33 11.12
CA VAL A 534 -1.97 26.38 10.80
C VAL A 534 -1.70 25.01 11.43
N LYS A 535 -2.76 24.23 11.66
CA LYS A 535 -2.65 22.84 12.13
C LYS A 535 -2.69 21.89 10.94
N LEU A 536 -1.78 20.91 10.92
CA LEU A 536 -1.77 19.79 9.99
C LEU A 536 -1.93 18.48 10.75
N THR A 537 -2.64 17.54 10.15
CA THR A 537 -2.68 16.14 10.60
C THR A 537 -2.04 15.27 9.53
N ILE A 538 -1.00 14.53 9.92
CA ILE A 538 -0.35 13.50 9.10
C ILE A 538 -0.70 12.13 9.70
N GLU A 539 -1.15 11.23 8.84
CA GLU A 539 -1.55 9.87 9.21
C GLU A 539 -0.68 8.87 8.44
N PRO A 540 0.49 8.47 8.98
CA PRO A 540 1.21 7.30 8.50
C PRO A 540 0.34 6.05 8.58
N PHE A 541 0.72 5.02 7.85
CA PHE A 541 0.02 3.74 7.93
C PHE A 541 0.15 3.13 9.33
N ALA A 542 -0.91 2.45 9.77
CA ALA A 542 -0.92 1.72 11.03
C ALA A 542 0.19 0.66 11.09
N THR A 543 0.62 0.32 12.30
CA THR A 543 1.71 -0.64 12.53
C THR A 543 1.45 -1.52 13.75
N CYS A 544 2.26 -2.57 13.90
CA CYS A 544 2.32 -3.42 15.09
C CYS A 544 3.79 -3.73 15.41
N ASN A 545 4.40 -2.91 16.27
CA ASN A 545 5.83 -2.96 16.60
C ASN A 545 6.07 -2.89 18.10
N LEU A 546 6.99 -3.71 18.60
CA LEU A 546 7.55 -3.64 19.94
C LEU A 546 8.84 -2.81 19.91
N PHE A 547 8.79 -1.63 20.53
CA PHE A 547 9.98 -0.85 20.87
C PHE A 547 10.52 -1.37 22.20
N LYS A 548 11.67 -2.05 22.15
CA LYS A 548 12.23 -2.74 23.32
C LYS A 548 12.80 -1.75 24.33
N GLN A 549 12.78 -2.11 25.61
CA GLN A 549 13.50 -1.41 26.67
C GLN A 549 14.93 -1.07 26.23
N GLY A 550 15.35 0.18 26.45
CA GLY A 550 16.64 0.71 26.03
C GLY A 550 16.70 1.25 24.59
N HIS A 551 15.73 0.91 23.73
CA HIS A 551 15.56 1.59 22.44
C HIS A 551 15.03 3.00 22.65
N ARG A 552 14.94 3.78 21.57
CA ARG A 552 14.19 5.04 21.54
C ARG A 552 13.14 5.00 20.46
N LEU A 553 12.01 5.62 20.77
CA LEU A 553 11.06 6.01 19.75
C LEU A 553 11.51 7.36 19.18
N ARG A 554 11.67 7.45 17.86
CA ARG A 554 12.05 8.68 17.15
C ARG A 554 11.01 9.03 16.09
N LEU A 555 10.73 10.32 15.98
CA LEU A 555 9.89 10.92 14.94
C LEU A 555 10.75 11.89 14.12
N ASP A 556 10.90 11.59 12.84
CA ASP A 556 11.59 12.46 11.89
C ASP A 556 10.55 13.28 11.09
N ILE A 557 10.66 14.61 11.15
CA ILE A 557 9.81 15.56 10.42
C ILE A 557 10.62 16.23 9.30
N SER A 558 10.10 16.27 8.09
CA SER A 558 10.70 16.99 6.96
C SER A 558 9.61 17.52 6.01
N SER A 559 9.98 17.91 4.80
CA SER A 559 9.07 18.39 3.75
C SER A 559 9.18 17.62 2.44
N SER A 560 9.87 16.48 2.45
CA SER A 560 9.96 15.58 1.30
C SER A 560 10.26 14.14 1.72
N ASN A 561 9.93 13.21 0.83
CA ASN A 561 10.29 11.80 0.89
C ASN A 561 10.29 11.28 -0.56
N PHE A 562 11.35 11.59 -1.30
CA PHE A 562 11.43 11.39 -2.74
C PHE A 562 12.37 10.23 -3.07
N PRO A 563 12.03 9.29 -3.97
CA PRO A 563 10.92 9.35 -4.92
C PRO A 563 9.67 8.53 -4.52
N ARG A 564 9.39 8.29 -3.24
CA ARG A 564 8.06 7.77 -2.84
C ARG A 564 6.96 8.72 -3.32
N PHE A 565 7.09 10.01 -3.00
CA PHE A 565 6.16 11.06 -3.41
C PHE A 565 6.78 12.03 -4.42
N ASP A 566 5.93 12.70 -5.19
CA ASP A 566 6.35 13.88 -5.96
C ASP A 566 6.82 15.01 -5.04
N VAL A 567 7.82 15.77 -5.47
CA VAL A 567 8.35 16.89 -4.70
C VAL A 567 7.45 18.10 -4.86
N ASN A 568 7.00 18.70 -3.75
CA ASN A 568 6.30 19.97 -3.80
C ASN A 568 7.24 21.08 -4.33
N PRO A 569 6.85 21.85 -5.35
CA PRO A 569 7.66 22.96 -5.85
C PRO A 569 7.72 24.15 -4.88
N ASN A 570 6.89 24.15 -3.84
CA ASN A 570 6.65 25.24 -2.90
C ASN A 570 6.12 26.54 -3.54
N SER A 571 5.75 26.52 -4.82
CA SER A 571 5.31 27.70 -5.57
C SER A 571 3.79 27.91 -5.55
N GLY A 572 3.03 26.91 -5.09
CA GLY A 572 1.57 26.89 -5.21
C GLY A 572 1.06 26.59 -6.62
N GLU A 573 1.95 26.35 -7.59
CA GLU A 573 1.57 25.91 -8.93
C GLU A 573 0.88 24.53 -8.91
N ALA A 574 0.11 24.25 -9.96
CA ALA A 574 -0.62 22.99 -10.11
C ALA A 574 0.31 21.77 -10.17
N GLU A 575 -0.17 20.65 -9.63
CA GLU A 575 0.53 19.37 -9.61
C GLU A 575 0.93 18.92 -11.02
N GLY A 576 2.16 18.43 -11.15
CA GLY A 576 2.71 17.99 -12.44
C GLY A 576 2.96 19.09 -13.47
N GLN A 577 2.79 20.37 -13.12
CA GLN A 577 2.91 21.49 -14.08
C GLN A 577 3.84 22.62 -13.62
N ALA A 578 4.31 22.57 -12.39
CA ALA A 578 5.12 23.62 -11.78
C ALA A 578 6.44 23.88 -12.54
N ARG A 579 6.76 25.17 -12.76
CA ARG A 579 7.96 25.59 -13.48
C ARG A 579 8.87 26.51 -12.67
N HIS A 580 8.38 26.99 -11.52
CA HIS A 580 9.06 28.01 -10.74
C HIS A 580 9.22 27.54 -9.29
N PRO A 581 9.95 26.44 -9.05
CA PRO A 581 10.15 25.95 -7.69
C PRO A 581 10.89 27.00 -6.85
N ARG A 582 10.63 27.00 -5.55
CA ARG A 582 11.30 27.88 -4.59
C ARG A 582 11.66 27.12 -3.33
N ILE A 583 12.67 27.63 -2.62
CA ILE A 583 12.95 27.17 -1.26
C ILE A 583 11.84 27.73 -0.35
N ALA A 584 11.33 26.87 0.53
CA ALA A 584 10.42 27.24 1.60
C ALA A 584 11.16 27.26 2.94
N HIS A 585 10.95 28.28 3.76
CA HIS A 585 11.34 28.30 5.15
C HIS A 585 10.17 27.80 5.99
N ASN A 586 10.25 26.53 6.40
CA ASN A 586 9.21 25.85 7.14
C ASN A 586 9.51 25.89 8.63
N ARG A 587 8.48 26.19 9.42
CA ARG A 587 8.59 26.32 10.87
C ARG A 587 7.59 25.40 11.56
N LEU A 588 8.03 24.78 12.64
CA LEU A 588 7.25 23.90 13.51
C LEU A 588 7.11 24.56 14.87
N HIS A 589 5.88 24.81 15.29
CA HIS A 589 5.54 25.41 16.58
C HIS A 589 5.41 24.35 17.68
N LEU A 590 5.92 24.70 18.84
CA LEU A 590 6.10 23.84 20.01
C LEU A 590 5.68 24.58 21.30
N SER A 591 4.93 25.67 21.16
CA SER A 591 4.43 26.50 22.27
C SER A 591 3.20 25.86 22.92
N ARG A 592 2.86 26.28 24.15
CA ARG A 592 1.66 25.83 24.88
C ARG A 592 0.38 25.85 24.05
N ASP A 593 0.16 26.92 23.29
CA ASP A 593 -1.08 27.12 22.52
C ASP A 593 -0.97 26.57 21.08
N ALA A 594 0.14 25.92 20.75
CA ALA A 594 0.41 25.28 19.45
C ALA A 594 1.33 24.06 19.66
N ALA A 595 0.87 23.14 20.51
CA ALA A 595 1.64 21.98 20.94
C ALA A 595 1.58 20.88 19.88
N SER A 596 2.60 20.79 19.03
CA SER A 596 2.75 19.68 18.08
C SER A 596 2.97 18.36 18.84
N CYS A 597 2.33 17.28 18.41
CA CYS A 597 2.36 16.00 19.11
C CYS A 597 2.27 14.78 18.18
N LEU A 598 2.73 13.65 18.70
CA LEU A 598 2.58 12.31 18.18
C LEU A 598 1.56 11.56 19.05
N ILE A 599 0.56 10.97 18.42
CA ILE A 599 -0.48 10.17 19.06
C ILE A 599 -0.35 8.73 18.56
N LEU A 600 -0.15 7.82 19.50
CA LEU A 600 0.10 6.39 19.26
C LEU A 600 -1.02 5.55 19.85
N THR A 601 -1.43 4.54 19.10
CA THR A 601 -2.22 3.43 19.65
C THR A 601 -1.28 2.40 20.26
N THR A 602 -1.30 2.25 21.58
CA THR A 602 -0.42 1.34 22.33
C THR A 602 -1.20 0.15 22.85
N LEU A 603 -0.53 -0.99 22.99
CA LEU A 603 -1.08 -2.16 23.67
C LEU A 603 -0.30 -2.36 24.99
N PRO A 604 -0.94 -2.25 26.15
CA PRO A 604 -0.27 -2.51 27.43
C PRO A 604 0.33 -3.92 27.46
N ASN A 605 1.50 -4.06 28.06
CA ASN A 605 2.09 -5.37 28.31
C ASN A 605 1.17 -6.12 29.29
N GLY A 606 0.50 -7.17 28.79
CA GLY A 606 -0.32 -8.08 29.59
C GLY A 606 0.50 -9.08 30.38
#